data_AF-A0A3N4KBE0-F1
#
_entry.id   AF-A0A3N4KBE0-F1
#
_cell.length_a   1.000
_cell.length_b   1.000
_cell.length_c   1.000
_cell.angle_alpha   90.00
_cell.angle_beta   90.00
_cell.angle_gamma   90.00
#
_symmetry.space_group_name_H-M   'P 1'
#
loop_
_entity.id
_entity.type
_entity.pdbx_description
1 polymer ?
#
loop_
_entity_poly.entity_id
_entity_poly.type
_entity_poly.pdbx_seq_one_letter_code
_entity_poly.pdbx_strand_id
1 'polypeptide(L)'
;MKTSFLVLLFVSLVSFVLADGLEIVPGATWTVPNTGNHLQAHGGGIIKIDDTFYIVGENKTAKPGDNLFQTVACYKSKDLVQWEFVNDILKATAEGNSDLSPEGIIERPKVIYNEKTNKYVMWMHVDKPGYGYARAGVAWSDSVCGDYTYVASYRPLDKYVSRDLTAWVDDDGTGYLFGEDRPTGLVIFKLSDDFLTIDSEVYNFNEHIESPAIMKDDNGVYYVLGSQLTGWAANDNYYSTAENIAGPWSTIITDTATGSKTYQSQSSYVQRVGKTFVYMGDRWSPGNRAGLGASTYIWLPLELNTETRTLNLTWYDSWSIDPRTGDLSFPSHKVYEAETAELENGATAVQADGFYQKGSGVVELGGPENGKLTIEGITKSVKKGLTSILIRYKNDQNVTAYGKLKVGNQKPVRVAFNPTHPQDPWNSPTVNISVIHGFKFPDRVQSLTFEGLESVNVNNTADVDSFLINVW
;
A
#
# COMPACT_ATOMS: atom_id res chain seq x y z
N MET A 1 26.67 -35.14 50.70
CA MET A 1 26.30 -35.17 49.27
C MET A 1 25.21 -34.14 49.04
N LYS A 2 25.53 -33.01 48.39
CA LYS A 2 24.54 -32.09 47.81
C LYS A 2 24.97 -31.90 46.37
N THR A 3 24.23 -32.50 45.45
CA THR A 3 24.48 -32.43 44.01
C THR A 3 23.67 -31.26 43.47
N SER A 4 24.34 -30.17 43.09
CA SER A 4 23.72 -29.05 42.37
C SER A 4 23.58 -29.41 40.90
N PHE A 5 22.35 -29.41 40.38
CA PHE A 5 22.08 -29.50 38.95
C PHE A 5 22.24 -28.10 38.32
N LEU A 6 23.19 -27.97 37.40
CA LEU A 6 23.36 -26.80 36.56
C LEU A 6 22.43 -26.95 35.36
N VAL A 7 21.38 -26.13 35.29
CA VAL A 7 20.51 -26.04 34.11
C VAL A 7 21.22 -25.14 33.09
N LEU A 8 21.78 -25.74 32.03
CA LEU A 8 22.24 -24.99 30.87
C LEU A 8 21.01 -24.54 30.07
N LEU A 9 20.75 -23.23 30.07
CA LEU A 9 19.80 -22.59 29.15
C LEU A 9 20.44 -22.57 27.76
N PHE A 10 19.99 -23.43 26.85
CA PHE A 10 20.32 -23.33 25.43
C PHE A 10 19.55 -22.17 24.82
N VAL A 11 20.15 -20.98 24.80
CA VAL A 11 19.66 -19.86 23.97
C VAL A 11 20.05 -20.19 22.53
N SER A 12 19.13 -20.72 21.74
CA SER A 12 19.33 -20.79 20.29
C SER A 12 19.33 -19.36 19.77
N LEU A 13 20.50 -18.79 19.46
CA LEU A 13 20.60 -17.63 18.59
C LEU A 13 20.08 -18.07 17.22
N VAL A 14 18.80 -17.80 16.95
CA VAL A 14 18.30 -17.76 15.59
C VAL A 14 18.89 -16.49 14.98
N SER A 15 20.02 -16.64 14.29
CA SER A 15 20.56 -15.59 13.43
C SER A 15 19.57 -15.38 12.28
N PHE A 16 18.61 -14.48 12.46
CA PHE A 16 17.85 -13.93 11.34
C PHE A 16 18.84 -13.14 10.50
N VAL A 17 19.12 -13.63 9.30
CA VAL A 17 19.79 -12.84 8.28
C VAL A 17 18.85 -11.68 8.00
N LEU A 18 19.25 -10.46 8.36
CA LEU A 18 18.57 -9.24 7.94
C LEU A 18 18.39 -9.33 6.42
N ALA A 19 17.18 -9.05 5.94
CA ALA A 19 16.92 -8.96 4.51
C ALA A 19 17.53 -7.64 4.00
N ASP A 20 18.86 -7.56 4.00
CA ASP A 20 19.60 -6.52 3.27
C ASP A 20 19.16 -6.64 1.80
N GLY A 21 18.34 -5.70 1.32
CA GLY A 21 18.04 -5.54 -0.11
C GLY A 21 16.61 -5.73 -0.61
N LEU A 22 15.62 -5.86 0.27
CA LEU A 22 14.21 -5.70 -0.10
C LEU A 22 13.79 -4.24 0.09
N GLU A 23 13.02 -3.70 -0.85
CA GLU A 23 12.77 -2.26 -0.93
C GLU A 23 11.28 -1.97 -1.19
N ILE A 24 10.81 -0.87 -0.63
CA ILE A 24 9.56 -0.22 -0.96
C ILE A 24 9.85 0.68 -2.18
N VAL A 25 9.08 0.48 -3.25
CA VAL A 25 9.16 1.27 -4.49
C VAL A 25 7.85 2.05 -4.63
N PRO A 26 7.84 3.37 -4.32
CA PRO A 26 6.62 4.15 -4.34
C PRO A 26 6.06 4.27 -5.76
N GLY A 27 4.81 3.82 -5.95
CA GLY A 27 4.10 3.89 -7.22
C GLY A 27 4.22 2.64 -8.08
N ALA A 28 4.98 1.63 -7.65
CA ALA A 28 5.10 0.36 -8.35
C ALA A 28 3.84 -0.54 -8.20
N THR A 29 3.67 -1.46 -9.15
CA THR A 29 2.80 -2.63 -9.03
C THR A 29 3.46 -3.63 -8.10
N TRP A 30 2.84 -3.91 -6.95
CA TRP A 30 3.37 -4.77 -5.90
C TRP A 30 2.79 -6.18 -6.07
N THR A 31 3.60 -7.08 -6.62
CA THR A 31 3.12 -8.45 -6.89
C THR A 31 3.18 -9.31 -5.62
N VAL A 32 2.03 -9.83 -5.20
CA VAL A 32 1.93 -10.73 -4.04
C VAL A 32 2.38 -12.14 -4.47
N PRO A 33 3.47 -12.71 -3.91
CA PRO A 33 4.12 -13.90 -4.48
C PRO A 33 3.24 -15.16 -4.59
N ASN A 34 2.32 -15.38 -3.65
CA ASN A 34 1.48 -16.58 -3.65
C ASN A 34 0.30 -16.52 -4.62
N THR A 35 -0.17 -15.32 -4.99
CA THR A 35 -1.25 -15.13 -5.97
C THR A 35 -0.73 -14.71 -7.34
N GLY A 36 0.43 -14.04 -7.39
CA GLY A 36 0.97 -13.39 -8.58
C GLY A 36 0.13 -12.19 -9.04
N ASN A 37 -0.76 -11.67 -8.20
CA ASN A 37 -1.61 -10.52 -8.48
C ASN A 37 -1.02 -9.26 -7.81
N HIS A 38 -1.39 -8.08 -8.33
CA HIS A 38 -1.14 -6.82 -7.62
C HIS A 38 -1.85 -6.84 -6.27
N LEU A 39 -1.19 -6.32 -5.23
CA LEU A 39 -1.77 -6.16 -3.90
C LEU A 39 -2.99 -5.24 -3.99
N GLN A 40 -4.10 -5.63 -3.36
CA GLN A 40 -5.36 -4.88 -3.37
C GLN A 40 -5.78 -4.57 -1.93
N ALA A 41 -5.29 -3.43 -1.41
CA ALA A 41 -5.60 -2.94 -0.06
C ALA A 41 -5.57 -1.40 -0.03
N HIS A 42 -6.25 -0.76 -0.98
CA HIS A 42 -6.30 0.70 -1.11
C HIS A 42 -7.09 1.34 0.02
N GLY A 43 -6.85 2.63 0.31
CA GLY A 43 -7.51 3.30 1.44
C GLY A 43 -7.18 2.69 2.81
N GLY A 44 -6.23 1.75 2.84
CA GLY A 44 -6.05 0.81 3.93
C GLY A 44 -5.28 1.37 5.13
N GLY A 45 -5.42 0.69 6.26
CA GLY A 45 -4.63 0.91 7.47
C GLY A 45 -3.74 -0.29 7.79
N ILE A 46 -2.69 -0.06 8.58
CA ILE A 46 -1.86 -1.14 9.13
C ILE A 46 -2.16 -1.28 10.63
N ILE A 47 -2.27 -2.55 11.06
CA ILE A 47 -2.18 -2.92 12.47
C ILE A 47 -1.00 -3.88 12.65
N LYS A 48 -0.16 -3.62 13.64
CA LYS A 48 0.98 -4.48 13.98
C LYS A 48 0.64 -5.32 15.21
N ILE A 49 0.83 -6.63 15.10
CA ILE A 49 0.69 -7.58 16.20
C ILE A 49 2.01 -8.33 16.32
N ASP A 50 2.66 -8.22 17.47
CA ASP A 50 4.02 -8.66 17.70
C ASP A 50 5.00 -8.11 16.63
N ASP A 51 5.62 -9.00 15.85
CA ASP A 51 6.53 -8.70 14.75
C ASP A 51 5.85 -8.77 13.37
N THR A 52 4.52 -8.85 13.31
CA THR A 52 3.75 -8.99 12.06
C THR A 52 2.91 -7.74 11.79
N PHE A 53 3.05 -7.18 10.60
CA PHE A 53 2.22 -6.12 10.09
C PHE A 53 1.06 -6.72 9.29
N TYR A 54 -0.14 -6.19 9.50
CA TYR A 54 -1.33 -6.56 8.75
C TYR A 54 -1.86 -5.31 8.06
N ILE A 55 -1.92 -5.32 6.74
CA ILE A 55 -2.57 -4.26 5.96
C ILE A 55 -3.98 -4.70 5.61
N VAL A 56 -4.95 -3.85 5.94
CA VAL A 56 -6.38 -4.05 5.68
C VAL A 56 -6.85 -2.92 4.80
N GLY A 57 -7.45 -3.24 3.65
CA GLY A 57 -7.84 -2.23 2.68
C GLY A 57 -8.84 -2.73 1.65
N GLU A 58 -9.21 -1.82 0.76
CA GLU A 58 -10.21 -2.03 -0.27
C GLU A 58 -9.68 -2.92 -1.39
N ASN A 59 -10.47 -3.91 -1.79
CA ASN A 59 -10.22 -4.64 -3.03
C ASN A 59 -10.88 -3.93 -4.22
N LYS A 60 -10.06 -3.41 -5.15
CA LYS A 60 -10.51 -2.65 -6.32
C LYS A 60 -10.35 -3.39 -7.66
N THR A 61 -10.20 -4.72 -7.64
CA THR A 61 -10.06 -5.57 -8.85
C THR A 61 -11.28 -5.53 -9.80
N ALA A 62 -12.33 -4.78 -9.50
CA ALA A 62 -13.53 -4.65 -10.30
C ALA A 62 -13.23 -4.07 -11.70
N LYS A 63 -14.24 -4.08 -12.57
CA LYS A 63 -14.12 -3.58 -13.94
C LYS A 63 -13.66 -2.12 -13.95
N PRO A 64 -12.86 -1.68 -14.95
CA PRO A 64 -12.50 -0.27 -15.10
C PRO A 64 -13.72 0.64 -15.09
N GLY A 65 -13.62 1.76 -14.35
CA GLY A 65 -14.71 2.72 -14.15
C GLY A 65 -15.68 2.36 -13.01
N ASP A 66 -15.52 1.21 -12.36
CA ASP A 66 -16.32 0.78 -11.21
C ASP A 66 -15.62 1.13 -9.88
N ASN A 67 -16.41 1.52 -8.88
CA ASN A 67 -15.98 1.79 -7.50
C ASN A 67 -16.81 1.03 -6.45
N LEU A 68 -17.58 0.05 -6.89
CA LEU A 68 -18.48 -0.69 -6.02
C LEU A 68 -17.71 -1.66 -5.10
N PHE A 69 -18.33 -1.95 -3.97
CA PHE A 69 -17.78 -2.83 -2.94
C PHE A 69 -17.66 -4.27 -3.46
N GLN A 70 -16.47 -4.84 -3.26
CA GLN A 70 -16.20 -6.25 -3.52
C GLN A 70 -15.85 -6.96 -2.21
N THR A 71 -14.68 -6.63 -1.67
CA THR A 71 -14.18 -7.16 -0.41
C THR A 71 -13.31 -6.12 0.29
N VAL A 72 -13.18 -6.25 1.60
CA VAL A 72 -12.06 -5.73 2.37
C VAL A 72 -11.05 -6.86 2.48
N ALA A 73 -9.84 -6.67 1.97
CA ALA A 73 -8.80 -7.68 1.96
C ALA A 73 -7.79 -7.46 3.10
N CYS A 74 -7.21 -8.56 3.60
CA CYS A 74 -6.20 -8.57 4.66
C CYS A 74 -4.95 -9.31 4.18
N TYR A 75 -3.80 -8.65 4.27
CA TYR A 75 -2.50 -9.22 3.96
C TYR A 75 -1.61 -9.09 5.19
N LYS A 76 -0.62 -9.97 5.32
CA LYS A 76 0.38 -9.91 6.39
C LYS A 76 1.80 -9.83 5.83
N SER A 77 2.70 -9.19 6.56
CA SER A 77 4.12 -9.10 6.26
C SER A 77 4.94 -9.01 7.55
N LYS A 78 6.21 -9.44 7.50
CA LYS A 78 7.19 -9.24 8.58
C LYS A 78 8.09 -8.03 8.35
N ASP A 79 8.10 -7.48 7.15
CA ASP A 79 9.10 -6.51 6.68
C ASP A 79 8.50 -5.33 5.89
N LEU A 80 7.16 -5.23 5.83
CA LEU A 80 6.39 -4.24 5.06
C LEU A 80 6.53 -4.35 3.53
N VAL A 81 7.24 -5.37 3.03
CA VAL A 81 7.57 -5.53 1.62
C VAL A 81 7.03 -6.85 1.08
N GLN A 82 7.36 -7.97 1.72
CA GLN A 82 6.87 -9.29 1.34
C GLN A 82 5.49 -9.53 1.95
N TRP A 83 4.45 -9.18 1.20
CA TRP A 83 3.07 -9.39 1.58
C TRP A 83 2.57 -10.78 1.19
N GLU A 84 1.78 -11.39 2.08
CA GLU A 84 1.03 -12.62 1.86
C GLU A 84 -0.46 -12.34 2.03
N PHE A 85 -1.27 -12.67 1.02
CA PHE A 85 -2.74 -12.61 1.15
C PHE A 85 -3.21 -13.63 2.20
N VAL A 86 -4.05 -13.17 3.14
CA VAL A 86 -4.58 -14.01 4.22
C VAL A 86 -6.05 -14.33 4.01
N ASN A 87 -6.91 -13.31 3.91
CA ASN A 87 -8.35 -13.46 3.77
C ASN A 87 -8.99 -12.19 3.18
N ASP A 88 -10.15 -12.37 2.56
CA ASP A 88 -11.13 -11.30 2.37
C ASP A 88 -12.02 -11.25 3.61
N ILE A 89 -11.80 -10.26 4.47
CA ILE A 89 -12.31 -10.23 5.84
C ILE A 89 -13.74 -9.70 5.95
N LEU A 90 -14.20 -8.94 4.94
CA LEU A 90 -15.58 -8.49 4.77
C LEU A 90 -15.91 -8.57 3.27
N LYS A 91 -17.10 -9.07 2.92
CA LYS A 91 -17.46 -9.38 1.52
C LYS A 91 -18.79 -8.77 1.15
N ALA A 92 -18.92 -8.35 -0.10
CA ALA A 92 -20.19 -7.97 -0.67
C ALA A 92 -21.15 -9.18 -0.73
N THR A 93 -22.42 -8.95 -0.46
CA THR A 93 -23.48 -9.96 -0.45
C THR A 93 -24.78 -9.39 -1.01
N ALA A 94 -25.40 -10.13 -1.92
CA ALA A 94 -26.74 -9.80 -2.43
C ALA A 94 -27.85 -10.08 -1.40
N GLU A 95 -27.53 -10.86 -0.36
CA GLU A 95 -28.45 -11.24 0.70
C GLU A 95 -28.13 -10.48 2.00
N GLY A 96 -29.16 -10.10 2.76
CA GLY A 96 -29.01 -9.47 4.06
C GLY A 96 -28.97 -7.95 4.02
N ASN A 97 -27.97 -7.33 4.66
CA ASN A 97 -27.90 -5.89 4.85
C ASN A 97 -27.56 -5.16 3.54
N SER A 98 -28.38 -4.18 3.15
CA SER A 98 -28.18 -3.38 1.93
C SER A 98 -26.86 -2.62 1.87
N ASP A 99 -26.24 -2.35 3.02
CA ASP A 99 -24.95 -1.64 3.10
C ASP A 99 -23.80 -2.48 2.54
N LEU A 100 -23.91 -3.81 2.58
CA LEU A 100 -22.93 -4.74 2.01
C LEU A 100 -23.36 -5.26 0.63
N SER A 101 -24.33 -4.61 -0.01
CA SER A 101 -24.71 -4.93 -1.38
C SER A 101 -23.52 -4.82 -2.33
N PRO A 102 -23.44 -5.63 -3.41
CA PRO A 102 -22.52 -5.40 -4.52
C PRO A 102 -22.71 -4.04 -5.22
N GLU A 103 -23.81 -3.33 -4.95
CA GLU A 103 -24.06 -1.95 -5.40
C GLU A 103 -23.70 -0.90 -4.33
N GLY A 104 -23.17 -1.32 -3.17
CA GLY A 104 -22.68 -0.45 -2.11
C GLY A 104 -21.27 0.06 -2.37
N ILE A 105 -20.84 1.00 -1.53
CA ILE A 105 -19.47 1.52 -1.48
C ILE A 105 -18.97 1.31 -0.06
N ILE A 106 -17.82 0.65 0.09
CA ILE A 106 -17.10 0.50 1.35
C ILE A 106 -15.68 0.99 1.13
N GLU A 107 -15.30 2.02 1.86
CA GLU A 107 -14.03 2.71 1.69
C GLU A 107 -13.30 2.90 3.03
N ARG A 108 -11.99 3.04 2.94
CA ARG A 108 -11.03 3.35 4.00
C ARG A 108 -11.16 2.51 5.28
N PRO A 109 -11.28 1.17 5.20
CA PRO A 109 -11.40 0.35 6.39
C PRO A 109 -10.19 0.52 7.30
N LYS A 110 -10.43 0.79 8.59
CA LYS A 110 -9.40 0.84 9.64
C LYS A 110 -9.73 -0.15 10.73
N VAL A 111 -8.80 -1.05 11.02
CA VAL A 111 -8.92 -2.04 12.09
C VAL A 111 -8.15 -1.56 13.32
N ILE A 112 -8.83 -1.47 14.45
CA ILE A 112 -8.27 -1.17 15.76
C ILE A 112 -8.52 -2.33 16.72
N TYR A 113 -7.63 -2.55 17.68
CA TYR A 113 -7.78 -3.59 18.70
C TYR A 113 -8.33 -3.01 20.00
N ASN A 114 -9.35 -3.66 20.55
CA ASN A 114 -9.93 -3.31 21.84
C ASN A 114 -9.45 -4.31 22.91
N GLU A 115 -8.58 -3.85 23.82
CA GLU A 115 -8.03 -4.70 24.89
C GLU A 115 -9.09 -5.14 25.91
N LYS A 116 -10.15 -4.34 26.13
CA LYS A 116 -11.20 -4.66 27.12
C LYS A 116 -12.07 -5.83 26.64
N THR A 117 -12.35 -5.89 25.33
CA THR A 117 -13.21 -6.91 24.74
C THR A 117 -12.43 -8.03 24.05
N ASN A 118 -11.11 -7.85 23.86
CA ASN A 118 -10.24 -8.70 23.05
C ASN A 118 -10.72 -8.85 21.59
N LYS A 119 -11.33 -7.80 21.03
CA LYS A 119 -11.86 -7.80 19.66
C LYS A 119 -11.05 -6.88 18.75
N TYR A 120 -10.96 -7.27 17.49
CA TYR A 120 -10.58 -6.38 16.41
C TYR A 120 -11.85 -5.72 15.88
N VAL A 121 -11.89 -4.39 15.89
CA VAL A 121 -13.03 -3.59 15.43
C VAL A 121 -12.61 -2.82 14.19
N MET A 122 -13.37 -2.97 13.12
CA MET A 122 -13.20 -2.27 11.87
C MET A 122 -14.20 -1.14 11.77
N TRP A 123 -13.71 0.07 11.49
CA TRP A 123 -14.52 1.20 11.04
C TRP A 123 -14.27 1.45 9.56
N MET A 124 -15.33 1.77 8.81
CA MET A 124 -15.26 2.03 7.37
C MET A 124 -16.27 3.09 6.94
N HIS A 125 -15.99 3.79 5.85
CA HIS A 125 -16.98 4.61 5.17
C HIS A 125 -17.94 3.68 4.43
N VAL A 126 -19.24 3.88 4.66
CA VAL A 126 -20.33 3.17 3.97
C VAL A 126 -21.12 4.17 3.13
N ASP A 127 -21.21 3.92 1.83
CA ASP A 127 -21.96 4.75 0.92
C ASP A 127 -22.72 3.96 -0.16
N LYS A 128 -23.39 4.72 -1.02
CA LYS A 128 -24.05 4.25 -2.24
C LYS A 128 -23.60 5.13 -3.41
N PRO A 129 -23.81 4.70 -4.67
CA PRO A 129 -23.56 5.53 -5.84
C PRO A 129 -24.14 6.94 -5.66
N GLY A 130 -23.28 7.95 -5.88
CA GLY A 130 -23.61 9.36 -5.66
C GLY A 130 -23.20 9.93 -4.29
N TYR A 131 -22.63 9.12 -3.39
CA TYR A 131 -22.00 9.57 -2.13
C TYR A 131 -22.92 10.36 -1.19
N GLY A 132 -24.23 10.16 -1.30
CA GLY A 132 -25.24 10.85 -0.51
C GLY A 132 -25.62 10.11 0.78
N TYR A 133 -25.25 8.83 0.92
CA TYR A 133 -25.60 8.02 2.09
C TYR A 133 -24.71 8.43 3.27
N ALA A 134 -23.39 8.49 3.03
CA ALA A 134 -22.36 9.09 3.89
C ALA A 134 -22.47 8.68 5.37
N ARG A 135 -22.22 7.39 5.63
CA ARG A 135 -22.29 6.78 6.96
C ARG A 135 -20.95 6.21 7.40
N ALA A 136 -20.73 6.20 8.71
CA ALA A 136 -19.68 5.40 9.33
C ALA A 136 -20.26 4.01 9.63
N GLY A 137 -19.59 2.97 9.15
CA GLY A 137 -19.94 1.57 9.39
C GLY A 137 -18.96 0.91 10.35
N VAL A 138 -19.44 -0.10 11.08
CA VAL A 138 -18.65 -0.82 12.06
C VAL A 138 -18.87 -2.33 11.96
N ALA A 139 -17.79 -3.09 12.09
CA ALA A 139 -17.75 -4.54 12.12
C ALA A 139 -16.71 -5.03 13.14
N TRP A 140 -16.76 -6.28 13.58
CA TRP A 140 -15.76 -6.83 14.50
C TRP A 140 -15.38 -8.29 14.18
N SER A 141 -14.21 -8.71 14.64
CA SER A 141 -13.77 -10.11 14.60
C SER A 141 -12.91 -10.46 15.83
N ASP A 142 -12.80 -11.77 16.09
CA ASP A 142 -11.86 -12.33 17.09
C ASP A 142 -10.42 -12.38 16.58
N SER A 143 -10.19 -12.17 15.28
CA SER A 143 -8.87 -12.20 14.65
C SER A 143 -8.72 -11.07 13.64
N VAL A 144 -7.52 -10.49 13.55
CA VAL A 144 -7.21 -9.38 12.65
C VAL A 144 -7.61 -9.65 11.19
N CYS A 145 -7.34 -10.86 10.69
CA CYS A 145 -7.74 -11.31 9.35
C CYS A 145 -8.85 -12.39 9.41
N GLY A 146 -9.62 -12.44 10.49
CA GLY A 146 -10.80 -13.32 10.59
C GLY A 146 -11.95 -12.85 9.70
N ASP A 147 -13.04 -13.60 9.68
CA ASP A 147 -14.29 -13.10 9.09
C ASP A 147 -14.91 -12.08 10.04
N TYR A 148 -15.22 -10.88 9.52
CA TYR A 148 -15.78 -9.80 10.34
C TYR A 148 -17.30 -9.88 10.34
N THR A 149 -17.87 -9.82 11.54
CA THR A 149 -19.29 -9.65 11.76
C THR A 149 -19.64 -8.18 11.63
N TYR A 150 -20.33 -7.85 10.54
CA TYR A 150 -20.87 -6.51 10.33
C TYR A 150 -21.97 -6.20 11.36
N VAL A 151 -21.92 -5.01 11.95
CA VAL A 151 -22.88 -4.58 12.97
C VAL A 151 -23.92 -3.64 12.36
N ALA A 152 -23.50 -2.44 11.94
CA ALA A 152 -24.39 -1.41 11.40
C ALA A 152 -23.59 -0.30 10.69
N SER A 153 -24.29 0.60 10.02
CA SER A 153 -23.79 1.93 9.66
C SER A 153 -24.80 3.01 10.03
N TYR A 154 -24.30 4.20 10.37
CA TYR A 154 -25.12 5.34 10.71
C TYR A 154 -24.37 6.66 10.52
N ARG A 155 -25.11 7.76 10.58
CA ARG A 155 -24.58 9.13 10.57
C ARG A 155 -24.20 9.51 12.00
N PRO A 156 -22.95 9.90 12.29
CA PRO A 156 -22.52 10.14 13.66
C PRO A 156 -23.40 11.16 14.39
N LEU A 157 -23.87 10.77 15.59
CA LEU A 157 -24.67 11.59 16.51
C LEU A 157 -25.96 12.16 15.89
N ASP A 158 -26.47 11.55 14.82
CA ASP A 158 -27.61 12.03 14.02
C ASP A 158 -27.47 13.50 13.55
N LYS A 159 -26.23 14.01 13.54
CA LYS A 159 -25.88 15.40 13.27
C LYS A 159 -24.92 15.52 12.09
N TYR A 160 -23.97 14.60 12.00
CA TYR A 160 -22.89 14.64 11.01
C TYR A 160 -23.09 13.59 9.93
N VAL A 161 -22.65 13.89 8.72
CA VAL A 161 -22.34 12.84 7.74
C VAL A 161 -20.92 12.34 7.99
N SER A 162 -20.62 11.14 7.53
CA SER A 162 -19.25 10.62 7.54
C SER A 162 -18.94 10.02 6.19
N ARG A 163 -17.94 10.56 5.50
CA ARG A 163 -17.34 9.94 4.32
C ARG A 163 -15.96 9.41 4.69
N ASP A 164 -14.91 9.97 4.11
CA ASP A 164 -13.53 9.62 4.40
C ASP A 164 -13.28 9.58 5.91
N LEU A 165 -12.63 8.52 6.38
CA LEU A 165 -12.40 8.33 7.81
C LEU A 165 -11.08 7.64 8.14
N THR A 166 -10.70 7.79 9.41
CA THR A 166 -9.70 6.93 10.06
C THR A 166 -10.08 6.64 11.52
N ALA A 167 -9.48 5.61 12.11
CA ALA A 167 -9.70 5.24 13.50
C ALA A 167 -8.37 5.15 14.26
N TRP A 168 -8.41 5.49 15.55
CA TRP A 168 -7.24 5.59 16.42
C TRP A 168 -7.55 5.06 17.81
N VAL A 169 -6.57 4.44 18.45
CA VAL A 169 -6.61 4.11 19.88
C VAL A 169 -5.44 4.83 20.53
N ASP A 170 -5.74 5.69 21.48
CA ASP A 170 -4.73 6.47 22.19
C ASP A 170 -4.05 5.63 23.29
N ASP A 171 -2.96 6.15 23.86
CA ASP A 171 -2.13 5.42 24.84
C ASP A 171 -2.91 5.04 26.11
N ASP A 172 -4.01 5.72 26.40
CA ASP A 172 -4.91 5.43 27.53
C ASP A 172 -5.99 4.38 27.21
N GLY A 173 -5.98 3.83 25.99
CA GLY A 173 -6.95 2.87 25.50
C GLY A 173 -8.26 3.49 24.98
N THR A 174 -8.37 4.82 24.93
CA THR A 174 -9.55 5.48 24.37
C THR A 174 -9.55 5.38 22.85
N GLY A 175 -10.66 4.89 22.28
CA GLY A 175 -10.88 4.83 20.84
C GLY A 175 -11.45 6.13 20.29
N TYR A 176 -10.98 6.53 19.12
CA TYR A 176 -11.45 7.69 18.38
C TYR A 176 -11.71 7.35 16.92
N LEU A 177 -12.73 7.99 16.33
CA LEU A 177 -13.00 8.00 14.91
C LEU A 177 -12.87 9.43 14.39
N PHE A 178 -12.16 9.59 13.28
CA PHE A 178 -12.05 10.84 12.54
C PHE A 178 -12.89 10.68 11.29
N GLY A 179 -13.93 11.49 11.11
CA GLY A 179 -14.85 11.38 9.97
C GLY A 179 -15.04 12.71 9.24
N GLU A 180 -14.95 12.69 7.92
CA GLU A 180 -15.21 13.85 7.06
C GLU A 180 -16.71 14.16 7.02
N ASP A 181 -17.09 15.27 7.65
CA ASP A 181 -18.40 15.89 7.51
C ASP A 181 -18.33 16.96 6.42
N ARG A 182 -18.84 16.66 5.22
CA ARG A 182 -18.80 17.60 4.07
C ARG A 182 -19.33 18.99 4.39
N PRO A 183 -20.41 19.16 5.18
CA PRO A 183 -20.87 20.48 5.60
C PRO A 183 -19.89 21.27 6.46
N THR A 184 -19.26 20.68 7.49
CA THR A 184 -18.47 21.44 8.48
C THR A 184 -16.96 21.25 8.40
N GLY A 185 -16.48 20.08 7.99
CA GLY A 185 -15.06 19.71 8.02
C GLY A 185 -14.82 18.37 8.69
N LEU A 186 -13.58 18.10 9.06
CA LEU A 186 -13.23 16.86 9.77
C LEU A 186 -13.73 16.92 11.22
N VAL A 187 -14.31 15.83 11.71
CA VAL A 187 -14.78 15.73 13.10
C VAL A 187 -14.09 14.57 13.80
N ILE A 188 -13.60 14.82 15.01
CA ILE A 188 -13.09 13.80 15.92
C ILE A 188 -14.23 13.37 16.83
N PHE A 189 -14.50 12.08 16.84
CA PHE A 189 -15.49 11.42 17.68
C PHE A 189 -14.80 10.50 18.68
N LYS A 190 -15.28 10.50 19.91
CA LYS A 190 -14.93 9.48 20.90
C LYS A 190 -15.78 8.24 20.65
N LEU A 191 -15.18 7.06 20.71
CA LEU A 191 -15.87 5.78 20.63
C LEU A 191 -16.30 5.29 22.03
N SER A 192 -17.34 4.44 22.07
CA SER A 192 -17.73 3.71 23.28
C SER A 192 -16.63 2.77 23.78
N ASP A 193 -16.72 2.28 25.01
CA ASP A 193 -15.70 1.40 25.61
C ASP A 193 -15.45 0.10 24.84
N ASP A 194 -16.43 -0.39 24.08
CA ASP A 194 -16.33 -1.57 23.21
C ASP A 194 -15.92 -1.24 21.76
N PHE A 195 -15.74 0.04 21.45
CA PHE A 195 -15.49 0.63 20.13
C PHE A 195 -16.58 0.39 19.07
N LEU A 196 -17.75 -0.12 19.46
CA LEU A 196 -18.82 -0.46 18.52
C LEU A 196 -19.79 0.70 18.24
N THR A 197 -19.70 1.80 19.00
CA THR A 197 -20.54 2.98 18.80
C THR A 197 -19.76 4.28 18.98
N ILE A 198 -20.34 5.39 18.50
CA ILE A 198 -19.81 6.75 18.67
C ILE A 198 -20.50 7.36 19.89
N ASP A 199 -19.73 7.79 20.88
CA ASP A 199 -20.20 8.31 22.17
C ASP A 199 -20.42 9.83 22.12
N SER A 200 -19.40 10.59 21.69
CA SER A 200 -19.46 12.05 21.69
C SER A 200 -18.57 12.70 20.65
N GLU A 201 -18.87 13.96 20.32
CA GLU A 201 -17.97 14.84 19.57
C GLU A 201 -16.83 15.30 20.49
N VAL A 202 -15.61 15.35 19.96
CA VAL A 202 -14.38 15.75 20.67
C VAL A 202 -13.84 17.06 20.11
N TYR A 203 -13.75 17.16 18.78
CA TYR A 203 -13.27 18.35 18.10
C TYR A 203 -13.85 18.42 16.68
N ASN A 204 -14.09 19.63 16.17
CA ASN A 204 -14.55 19.88 14.81
C ASN A 204 -13.60 20.88 14.14
N PHE A 205 -12.92 20.44 13.09
CA PHE A 205 -12.07 21.29 12.26
C PHE A 205 -12.96 22.15 11.36
N ASN A 206 -12.73 23.46 11.32
CA ASN A 206 -13.48 24.33 10.41
C ASN A 206 -13.02 24.17 8.95
N GLU A 207 -11.86 23.55 8.75
CA GLU A 207 -11.28 23.27 7.45
C GLU A 207 -11.81 21.96 6.86
N HIS A 208 -11.99 21.97 5.54
CA HIS A 208 -12.47 20.81 4.80
C HIS A 208 -11.33 19.83 4.50
N ILE A 209 -11.16 18.88 5.40
CA ILE A 209 -10.17 17.81 5.34
C ILE A 209 -10.85 16.48 5.01
N GLU A 210 -10.42 15.79 3.95
CA GLU A 210 -10.74 14.38 3.70
C GLU A 210 -9.47 13.52 3.84
N SER A 211 -9.62 12.21 3.70
CA SER A 211 -8.56 11.21 3.80
C SER A 211 -7.66 11.31 5.05
N PRO A 212 -8.23 11.47 6.27
CA PRO A 212 -7.44 11.76 7.46
C PRO A 212 -6.50 10.60 7.83
N ALA A 213 -5.28 10.93 8.25
CA ALA A 213 -4.32 10.01 8.85
C ALA A 213 -3.75 10.65 10.11
N ILE A 214 -3.76 9.92 11.22
CA ILE A 214 -3.36 10.42 12.54
C ILE A 214 -2.09 9.72 13.00
N MET A 215 -1.19 10.49 13.61
CA MET A 215 -0.03 9.98 14.34
C MET A 215 0.17 10.77 15.64
N LYS A 216 0.92 10.18 16.57
CA LYS A 216 1.37 10.82 17.80
C LYS A 216 2.87 10.61 17.94
N ASP A 217 3.61 11.69 18.19
CA ASP A 217 5.06 11.61 18.37
C ASP A 217 5.47 11.22 19.80
N ASP A 218 6.77 11.01 20.01
CA ASP A 218 7.33 10.58 21.30
C ASP A 218 7.20 11.66 22.40
N ASN A 219 6.90 12.91 22.04
CA ASN A 219 6.62 14.00 22.98
C ASN A 219 5.13 14.10 23.32
N GLY A 220 4.30 13.21 22.75
CA GLY A 220 2.85 13.19 22.96
C GLY A 220 2.07 14.17 22.10
N VAL A 221 2.69 14.78 21.08
CA VAL A 221 2.00 15.69 20.16
C VAL A 221 1.29 14.88 19.08
N TYR A 222 0.02 15.17 18.87
CA TYR A 222 -0.81 14.60 17.81
C TYR A 222 -0.61 15.38 16.51
N TYR A 223 -0.62 14.67 15.39
CA TYR A 223 -0.60 15.22 14.03
C TYR A 223 -1.71 14.56 13.22
N VAL A 224 -2.60 15.35 12.64
CA VAL A 224 -3.57 14.89 11.64
C VAL A 224 -3.12 15.38 10.29
N LEU A 225 -2.77 14.45 9.41
CA LEU A 225 -2.57 14.69 7.99
C LEU A 225 -3.90 14.48 7.26
N GLY A 226 -4.12 15.19 6.16
CA GLY A 226 -5.27 14.96 5.29
C GLY A 226 -5.20 15.73 3.99
N SER A 227 -6.10 15.40 3.07
CA SER A 227 -6.16 16.02 1.75
C SER A 227 -7.26 17.08 1.67
N GLN A 228 -7.14 17.92 0.64
CA GLN A 228 -8.25 18.74 0.17
C GLN A 228 -9.32 17.87 -0.53
N LEU A 229 -10.51 18.46 -0.74
CA LEU A 229 -11.66 17.82 -1.37
C LEU A 229 -11.60 17.89 -2.90
N THR A 230 -10.75 17.09 -3.55
CA THR A 230 -10.59 17.09 -5.02
C THR A 230 -11.01 15.78 -5.69
N GLY A 231 -11.78 14.96 -4.98
CA GLY A 231 -12.16 13.62 -5.44
C GLY A 231 -10.91 12.78 -5.68
N TRP A 232 -10.87 12.04 -6.78
CA TRP A 232 -9.71 11.19 -7.10
C TRP A 232 -8.45 11.95 -7.52
N ALA A 233 -8.54 13.25 -7.83
CA ALA A 233 -7.35 14.01 -8.22
C ALA A 233 -6.48 14.29 -6.98
N ALA A 234 -5.18 13.99 -7.07
CA ALA A 234 -4.24 14.31 -6.00
C ALA A 234 -4.10 15.82 -5.79
N ASN A 235 -3.79 16.21 -4.55
CA ASN A 235 -3.53 17.59 -4.12
C ASN A 235 -2.40 17.62 -3.10
N ASP A 236 -1.92 18.83 -2.76
CA ASP A 236 -0.97 18.99 -1.65
C ASP A 236 -1.73 18.76 -0.33
N ASN A 237 -1.43 17.63 0.29
CA ASN A 237 -1.96 17.24 1.59
C ASN A 237 -1.29 18.11 2.65
N TYR A 238 -2.04 18.41 3.69
CA TYR A 238 -1.60 19.28 4.76
C TYR A 238 -1.74 18.56 6.09
N TYR A 239 -1.31 19.20 7.17
CA TYR A 239 -1.49 18.67 8.51
C TYR A 239 -1.80 19.75 9.54
N SER A 240 -2.28 19.32 10.69
CA SER A 240 -2.45 20.12 11.90
C SER A 240 -1.91 19.37 13.10
N THR A 241 -1.51 20.09 14.15
CA THR A 241 -0.91 19.53 15.36
C THR A 241 -1.64 19.96 16.62
N ALA A 242 -1.64 19.12 17.65
CA ALA A 242 -2.17 19.45 18.97
C ALA A 242 -1.45 18.69 20.08
N GLU A 243 -1.39 19.27 21.27
CA GLU A 243 -0.91 18.56 22.49
C GLU A 243 -2.03 17.76 23.18
N ASN A 244 -3.28 18.03 22.80
CA ASN A 244 -4.47 17.36 23.30
C ASN A 244 -5.39 17.09 22.10
N ILE A 245 -5.93 15.87 22.01
CA ILE A 245 -6.81 15.47 20.92
C ILE A 245 -8.10 16.32 20.85
N ALA A 246 -8.56 16.87 21.98
CA ALA A 246 -9.67 17.83 22.06
C ALA A 246 -9.27 19.27 21.65
N GLY A 247 -8.02 19.48 21.26
CA GLY A 247 -7.48 20.75 20.83
C GLY A 247 -6.97 21.65 21.96
N PRO A 248 -6.64 22.92 21.65
CA PRO A 248 -6.77 23.51 20.32
C PRO A 248 -5.80 22.87 19.32
N TRP A 249 -6.29 22.63 18.10
CA TRP A 249 -5.45 22.22 16.98
C TRP A 249 -4.84 23.45 16.31
N SER A 250 -3.62 23.32 15.78
CA SER A 250 -2.96 24.39 15.04
C SER A 250 -3.74 24.74 13.77
N THR A 251 -3.49 25.92 13.23
CA THR A 251 -3.88 26.20 11.84
C THR A 251 -3.26 25.16 10.90
N ILE A 252 -3.90 24.95 9.74
CA ILE A 252 -3.43 24.03 8.72
C ILE A 252 -2.03 24.44 8.22
N ILE A 253 -1.14 23.46 8.15
CA ILE A 253 0.23 23.59 7.65
C ILE A 253 0.32 22.83 6.32
N THR A 254 0.63 23.54 5.23
CA THR A 254 0.62 23.02 3.85
C THR A 254 1.98 22.56 3.35
N ASP A 255 3.04 22.80 4.12
CA ASP A 255 4.42 22.67 3.65
C ASP A 255 5.01 21.28 3.94
N THR A 256 4.35 20.22 3.46
CA THR A 256 4.84 18.83 3.57
C THR A 256 5.56 18.37 2.30
N ALA A 257 5.00 18.67 1.13
CA ALA A 257 5.52 18.34 -0.20
C ALA A 257 4.98 19.33 -1.26
N THR A 258 4.98 20.62 -0.94
CA THR A 258 4.30 21.68 -1.70
C THR A 258 4.59 21.63 -3.21
N GLY A 259 3.54 21.69 -4.02
CA GLY A 259 3.59 21.69 -5.48
C GLY A 259 3.69 20.30 -6.11
N SER A 260 3.98 19.25 -5.33
CA SER A 260 4.10 17.87 -5.84
C SER A 260 2.76 17.14 -5.95
N LYS A 261 1.70 17.71 -5.36
CA LYS A 261 0.42 17.04 -5.08
C LYS A 261 0.62 15.80 -4.22
N THR A 262 1.42 15.95 -3.17
CA THR A 262 1.85 14.83 -2.30
C THR A 262 2.44 13.69 -3.11
N TYR A 263 3.31 14.03 -4.07
CA TYR A 263 3.85 13.11 -5.07
C TYR A 263 2.78 12.32 -5.85
N GLN A 264 1.73 13.04 -6.28
CA GLN A 264 0.54 12.47 -6.95
C GLN A 264 -0.09 11.34 -6.12
N SER A 265 -0.34 11.60 -4.84
CA SER A 265 -1.04 10.67 -3.95
C SER A 265 -2.00 11.39 -3.01
N GLN A 266 -2.83 10.59 -2.34
CA GLN A 266 -3.72 11.03 -1.29
C GLN A 266 -3.46 10.20 -0.04
N SER A 267 -3.43 10.84 1.13
CA SER A 267 -3.20 10.17 2.41
C SER A 267 -4.19 9.03 2.67
N SER A 268 -3.72 8.04 3.42
CA SER A 268 -4.48 6.83 3.74
C SER A 268 -4.24 6.42 5.19
N TYR A 269 -2.96 6.40 5.59
CA TYR A 269 -2.52 6.05 6.93
C TYR A 269 -1.11 6.59 7.23
N VAL A 270 -0.73 6.57 8.52
CA VAL A 270 0.66 6.76 8.94
C VAL A 270 1.05 5.62 9.87
N GLN A 271 2.08 4.85 9.49
CA GLN A 271 2.55 3.72 10.28
C GLN A 271 3.86 4.05 10.99
N ARG A 272 3.92 3.86 12.31
CA ARG A 272 5.19 3.91 13.06
C ARG A 272 5.93 2.58 12.95
N VAL A 273 7.20 2.61 12.55
CA VAL A 273 8.09 1.46 12.40
C VAL A 273 9.36 1.76 13.17
N GLY A 274 9.49 1.18 14.36
CA GLY A 274 10.57 1.54 15.28
C GLY A 274 10.57 3.05 15.55
N LYS A 275 11.65 3.73 15.18
CA LYS A 275 11.80 5.19 15.33
C LYS A 275 11.22 6.03 14.18
N THR A 276 10.80 5.41 13.09
CA THR A 276 10.44 6.11 11.84
C THR A 276 8.93 6.07 11.63
N PHE A 277 8.35 7.20 11.23
CA PHE A 277 6.98 7.24 10.71
C PHE A 277 7.00 7.07 9.19
N VAL A 278 6.06 6.29 8.67
CA VAL A 278 5.90 6.04 7.23
C VAL A 278 4.55 6.61 6.81
N TYR A 279 4.57 7.61 5.93
CA TYR A 279 3.39 8.06 5.21
C TYR A 279 2.94 6.95 4.27
N MET A 280 1.64 6.67 4.27
CA MET A 280 1.00 5.76 3.34
C MET A 280 -0.10 6.50 2.60
N GLY A 281 0.07 6.62 1.28
CA GLY A 281 -0.94 7.20 0.41
C GLY A 281 -1.24 6.32 -0.80
N ASP A 282 -2.38 6.59 -1.41
CA ASP A 282 -2.86 5.94 -2.63
C ASP A 282 -2.64 6.89 -3.82
N ARG A 283 -2.02 6.39 -4.89
CA ARG A 283 -2.05 7.02 -6.21
C ARG A 283 -3.22 6.41 -6.97
N TRP A 284 -4.36 7.07 -6.84
CA TRP A 284 -5.60 6.64 -7.49
C TRP A 284 -5.50 6.69 -9.00
N SER A 285 -5.98 5.63 -9.66
CA SER A 285 -6.11 5.55 -11.12
C SER A 285 -7.58 5.52 -11.54
N PRO A 286 -8.32 6.64 -11.39
CA PRO A 286 -9.73 6.71 -11.75
C PRO A 286 -9.86 6.69 -13.28
N GLY A 287 -10.57 5.71 -13.84
CA GLY A 287 -10.89 5.77 -15.27
C GLY A 287 -11.27 4.45 -15.90
N ASN A 288 -11.77 4.55 -17.14
CA ASN A 288 -12.31 3.43 -17.90
C ASN A 288 -11.24 2.57 -18.59
N ARG A 289 -9.96 2.97 -18.52
CA ARG A 289 -8.83 2.19 -19.04
C ARG A 289 -8.21 1.34 -17.95
N ALA A 290 -7.53 1.95 -16.99
CA ALA A 290 -6.80 1.23 -15.95
C ALA A 290 -7.71 0.74 -14.82
N GLY A 291 -8.71 1.55 -14.43
CA GLY A 291 -9.59 1.25 -13.32
C GLY A 291 -8.91 1.41 -11.96
N LEU A 292 -9.71 1.48 -10.89
CA LEU A 292 -9.20 1.66 -9.54
C LEU A 292 -8.32 0.50 -9.06
N GLY A 293 -8.49 -0.70 -9.62
CA GLY A 293 -7.61 -1.85 -9.34
C GLY A 293 -6.16 -1.65 -9.77
N ALA A 294 -5.89 -0.70 -10.68
CA ALA A 294 -4.55 -0.33 -11.10
C ALA A 294 -3.89 0.75 -10.21
N SER A 295 -4.61 1.28 -9.20
CA SER A 295 -4.05 2.25 -8.26
C SER A 295 -2.84 1.66 -7.54
N THR A 296 -1.86 2.52 -7.23
CA THR A 296 -0.59 2.10 -6.60
C THR A 296 -0.34 2.84 -5.30
N TYR A 297 0.66 2.36 -4.55
CA TYR A 297 0.92 2.82 -3.19
C TYR A 297 2.12 3.77 -3.17
N ILE A 298 1.94 4.98 -2.61
CA ILE A 298 3.02 5.94 -2.38
C ILE A 298 3.36 5.91 -0.90
N TRP A 299 4.35 5.10 -0.54
CA TRP A 299 4.85 5.00 0.83
C TRP A 299 6.20 5.67 0.93
N LEU A 300 6.33 6.62 1.85
CA LEU A 300 7.54 7.43 2.04
C LEU A 300 7.82 7.60 3.53
N PRO A 301 9.10 7.63 3.96
CA PRO A 301 9.45 8.03 5.31
C PRO A 301 9.00 9.48 5.56
N LEU A 302 8.37 9.73 6.71
CA LEU A 302 8.07 11.08 7.19
C LEU A 302 9.28 11.62 7.94
N GLU A 303 9.76 12.78 7.49
CA GLU A 303 10.79 13.53 8.19
C GLU A 303 10.12 14.44 9.23
N LEU A 304 10.19 14.03 10.50
CA LEU A 304 9.61 14.75 11.62
C LEU A 304 10.69 15.51 12.40
N ASN A 305 10.51 16.82 12.56
CA ASN A 305 11.19 17.58 13.60
C ASN A 305 10.18 17.86 14.72
N THR A 306 10.37 17.22 15.87
CA THR A 306 9.46 17.31 17.02
C THR A 306 9.58 18.63 17.79
N GLU A 307 10.70 19.34 17.67
CA GLU A 307 10.89 20.65 18.32
C GLU A 307 10.09 21.73 17.59
N THR A 308 10.13 21.72 16.25
CA THR A 308 9.40 22.68 15.41
C THR A 308 8.03 22.17 14.97
N ARG A 309 7.68 20.91 15.28
CA ARG A 309 6.47 20.21 14.86
C ARG A 309 6.28 20.20 13.35
N THR A 310 7.38 20.11 12.61
CA THR A 310 7.35 20.12 11.14
C THR A 310 7.42 18.71 10.57
N LEU A 311 6.49 18.39 9.67
CA LEU A 311 6.47 17.17 8.86
C LEU A 311 6.87 17.50 7.42
N ASN A 312 7.88 16.82 6.89
CA ASN A 312 8.23 16.86 5.48
C ASN A 312 8.15 15.47 4.84
N LEU A 313 7.86 15.46 3.54
CA LEU A 313 7.93 14.29 2.68
C LEU A 313 8.98 14.54 1.61
N THR A 314 10.00 13.69 1.59
CA THR A 314 11.02 13.66 0.56
C THR A 314 10.78 12.46 -0.36
N TRP A 315 10.88 12.69 -1.67
CA TRP A 315 10.78 11.62 -2.64
C TRP A 315 12.02 10.72 -2.64
N TYR A 316 11.78 9.41 -2.64
CA TYR A 316 12.81 8.38 -2.86
C TYR A 316 12.32 7.40 -3.91
N ASP A 317 13.12 7.14 -4.94
CA ASP A 317 12.76 6.19 -6.00
C ASP A 317 12.57 4.77 -5.44
N SER A 318 13.36 4.44 -4.43
CA SER A 318 13.28 3.20 -3.67
C SER A 318 13.95 3.38 -2.31
N TRP A 319 13.48 2.66 -1.32
CA TRP A 319 14.05 2.67 0.03
C TRP A 319 13.71 1.39 0.79
N SER A 320 14.49 1.08 1.81
CA SER A 320 14.29 -0.05 2.71
C SER A 320 14.17 0.46 4.14
N ILE A 321 13.49 -0.31 4.99
CA ILE A 321 13.36 -0.02 6.41
C ILE A 321 13.55 -1.30 7.23
N ASP A 322 14.36 -1.21 8.28
CA ASP A 322 14.42 -2.29 9.26
C ASP A 322 13.09 -2.34 10.03
N PRO A 323 12.32 -3.45 9.96
CA PRO A 323 10.98 -3.51 10.55
C PRO A 323 10.96 -3.50 12.08
N ARG A 324 12.12 -3.60 12.73
CA ARG A 324 12.29 -3.56 14.18
C ARG A 324 12.76 -2.19 14.64
N THR A 325 13.83 -1.67 14.04
CA THR A 325 14.47 -0.41 14.50
C THR A 325 13.90 0.82 13.81
N GLY A 326 13.36 0.67 12.60
CA GLY A 326 12.97 1.79 11.75
C GLY A 326 14.13 2.44 11.00
N ASP A 327 15.31 1.82 11.01
CA ASP A 327 16.47 2.37 10.29
C ASP A 327 16.23 2.31 8.77
N LEU A 328 16.46 3.44 8.12
CA LEU A 328 16.28 3.60 6.68
C LEU A 328 17.55 3.24 5.93
N SER A 329 17.40 2.70 4.73
CA SER A 329 18.48 2.49 3.77
C SER A 329 17.98 2.79 2.37
N PHE A 330 18.85 3.32 1.51
CA PHE A 330 18.48 3.80 0.18
C PHE A 330 19.30 3.04 -0.86
N PRO A 331 18.76 1.96 -1.46
CA PRO A 331 19.48 1.18 -2.45
C PRO A 331 19.69 1.99 -3.73
N SER A 332 20.70 1.58 -4.49
CA SER A 332 20.89 2.03 -5.87
C SER A 332 20.66 0.84 -6.80
N HIS A 333 20.39 1.10 -8.09
CA HIS A 333 20.13 0.03 -9.05
C HIS A 333 21.19 -0.02 -10.14
N LYS A 334 21.49 -1.23 -10.60
CA LYS A 334 22.07 -1.45 -11.91
C LYS A 334 20.94 -1.71 -12.89
N VAL A 335 20.95 -0.96 -13.99
CA VAL A 335 19.99 -1.08 -15.08
C VAL A 335 20.51 -2.10 -16.10
N TYR A 336 19.61 -2.97 -16.54
CA TYR A 336 19.81 -3.90 -17.63
C TYR A 336 18.73 -3.65 -18.68
N GLU A 337 19.12 -2.99 -19.77
CA GLU A 337 18.20 -2.60 -20.85
C GLU A 337 17.70 -3.84 -21.61
N ALA A 338 16.38 -3.94 -21.78
CA ALA A 338 15.77 -5.16 -22.33
C ALA A 338 16.14 -5.38 -23.79
N GLU A 339 16.35 -4.33 -24.58
CA GLU A 339 16.74 -4.41 -25.99
C GLU A 339 18.15 -5.00 -26.20
N THR A 340 18.94 -5.12 -25.12
CA THR A 340 20.27 -5.76 -25.17
C THR A 340 20.21 -7.26 -24.87
N ALA A 341 19.04 -7.79 -24.53
CA ALA A 341 18.83 -9.20 -24.21
C ALA A 341 18.90 -10.11 -25.45
N GLU A 342 19.10 -11.41 -25.21
CA GLU A 342 18.84 -12.43 -26.22
C GLU A 342 17.32 -12.60 -26.38
N LEU A 343 16.81 -12.44 -27.60
CA LEU A 343 15.38 -12.50 -27.93
C LEU A 343 15.04 -13.78 -28.68
N GLU A 344 13.95 -14.43 -28.30
CA GLU A 344 13.46 -15.67 -28.90
C GLU A 344 11.97 -15.58 -29.24
N ASN A 345 11.53 -16.40 -30.20
CA ASN A 345 10.14 -16.63 -30.58
C ASN A 345 9.32 -15.35 -30.86
N GLY A 346 9.84 -14.49 -31.74
CA GLY A 346 9.12 -13.30 -32.21
C GLY A 346 9.30 -12.06 -31.34
N ALA A 347 9.82 -12.18 -30.11
CA ALA A 347 10.17 -11.04 -29.28
C ALA A 347 11.13 -10.10 -30.03
N THR A 348 10.82 -8.80 -30.03
CA THR A 348 11.52 -7.83 -30.88
C THR A 348 11.80 -6.54 -30.13
N ALA A 349 13.00 -5.99 -30.31
CA ALA A 349 13.38 -4.67 -29.79
C ALA A 349 12.81 -3.54 -30.68
N VAL A 350 12.18 -2.55 -30.05
CA VAL A 350 11.64 -1.37 -30.74
C VAL A 350 11.97 -0.10 -29.97
N GLN A 351 11.94 1.05 -30.65
CA GLN A 351 12.00 2.36 -30.00
C GLN A 351 10.60 2.98 -30.01
N ALA A 352 10.12 3.48 -28.87
CA ALA A 352 8.79 4.07 -28.77
C ALA A 352 8.72 5.14 -27.68
N ASP A 353 7.85 6.14 -27.89
CA ASP A 353 7.62 7.23 -26.93
C ASP A 353 7.06 6.78 -25.56
N GLY A 354 6.58 5.53 -25.47
CA GLY A 354 6.04 4.95 -24.24
C GLY A 354 7.06 4.19 -23.39
N PHE A 355 8.34 4.22 -23.75
CA PHE A 355 9.42 3.72 -22.89
C PHE A 355 10.08 4.87 -22.14
N TYR A 356 10.72 4.55 -21.02
CA TYR A 356 11.41 5.50 -20.16
C TYR A 356 12.37 6.35 -20.98
N GLN A 357 12.26 7.68 -20.84
CA GLN A 357 13.06 8.66 -21.60
C GLN A 357 12.98 8.51 -23.13
N LYS A 358 11.87 7.97 -23.68
CA LYS A 358 11.68 7.69 -25.12
C LYS A 358 12.74 6.71 -25.67
N GLY A 359 13.15 5.78 -24.81
CA GLY A 359 14.15 4.76 -25.09
C GLY A 359 13.63 3.61 -25.95
N SER A 360 14.39 2.52 -25.89
CA SER A 360 14.04 1.25 -26.51
C SER A 360 13.45 0.29 -25.48
N GLY A 361 12.80 -0.74 -25.97
CA GLY A 361 12.25 -1.82 -25.15
C GLY A 361 11.91 -3.02 -26.02
N VAL A 362 11.45 -4.09 -25.41
CA VAL A 362 11.10 -5.35 -26.06
C VAL A 362 9.59 -5.55 -26.04
N VAL A 363 9.03 -5.80 -27.22
CA VAL A 363 7.61 -6.09 -27.47
C VAL A 363 7.43 -7.54 -27.89
N GLU A 364 6.17 -7.97 -28.07
CA GLU A 364 5.81 -9.34 -28.47
C GLU A 364 6.32 -10.39 -27.46
N LEU A 365 6.33 -10.03 -26.17
CA LEU A 365 6.65 -10.94 -25.07
C LEU A 365 5.43 -11.80 -24.73
N GLY A 366 5.62 -13.12 -24.68
CA GLY A 366 4.55 -14.10 -24.55
C GLY A 366 3.77 -14.30 -25.84
N GLY A 367 2.44 -14.32 -25.71
CA GLY A 367 1.52 -14.52 -26.83
C GLY A 367 1.66 -15.88 -27.54
N PRO A 368 1.03 -16.04 -28.73
CA PRO A 368 0.94 -17.33 -29.41
C PRO A 368 2.29 -17.97 -29.74
N GLU A 369 3.31 -17.15 -30.00
CA GLU A 369 4.67 -17.64 -30.28
C GLU A 369 5.49 -17.86 -29.01
N ASN A 370 5.01 -17.42 -27.84
CA ASN A 370 5.71 -17.46 -26.56
C ASN A 370 7.06 -16.72 -26.61
N GLY A 371 7.01 -15.45 -27.04
CA GLY A 371 8.15 -14.56 -27.11
C GLY A 371 8.83 -14.39 -25.76
N LYS A 372 10.16 -14.38 -25.79
CA LYS A 372 11.00 -14.46 -24.60
C LYS A 372 12.21 -13.56 -24.74
N LEU A 373 12.61 -12.97 -23.62
CA LEU A 373 13.91 -12.29 -23.48
C LEU A 373 14.74 -12.97 -22.39
N THR A 374 16.05 -13.05 -22.61
CA THR A 374 17.02 -13.54 -21.63
C THR A 374 18.19 -12.56 -21.49
N ILE A 375 18.40 -12.05 -20.28
CA ILE A 375 19.54 -11.22 -19.92
C ILE A 375 20.57 -12.10 -19.22
N GLU A 376 21.72 -12.26 -19.84
CA GLU A 376 22.86 -13.01 -19.29
C GLU A 376 23.82 -12.10 -18.54
N GLY A 377 24.77 -12.70 -17.80
CA GLY A 377 25.86 -11.93 -17.20
C GLY A 377 25.44 -11.09 -15.99
N ILE A 378 24.32 -11.43 -15.33
CA ILE A 378 23.90 -10.71 -14.12
C ILE A 378 24.84 -11.09 -12.98
N THR A 379 25.66 -10.14 -12.56
CA THR A 379 26.57 -10.29 -11.43
C THR A 379 25.89 -9.82 -10.15
N LYS A 380 26.09 -10.59 -9.08
CA LYS A 380 25.65 -10.27 -7.74
C LYS A 380 26.16 -8.89 -7.32
N SER A 381 25.29 -8.12 -6.71
CA SER A 381 25.55 -6.78 -6.21
C SER A 381 25.08 -6.57 -4.76
N VAL A 382 24.59 -7.62 -4.08
CA VAL A 382 24.16 -7.56 -2.68
C VAL A 382 25.00 -8.53 -1.84
N LYS A 383 25.68 -8.08 -0.76
CA LYS A 383 26.68 -8.88 -0.03
C LYS A 383 26.15 -10.23 0.48
N LYS A 384 24.91 -10.29 1.01
CA LYS A 384 24.14 -11.50 1.41
C LYS A 384 22.65 -11.14 1.42
N GLY A 385 21.75 -12.11 1.19
CA GLY A 385 20.31 -11.92 1.41
C GLY A 385 19.43 -12.13 0.18
N LEU A 386 18.20 -11.61 0.26
CA LEU A 386 17.21 -11.56 -0.80
C LEU A 386 17.28 -10.20 -1.49
N THR A 387 16.98 -10.13 -2.79
CA THR A 387 16.87 -8.86 -3.52
C THR A 387 15.50 -8.70 -4.15
N SER A 388 15.12 -7.45 -4.35
CA SER A 388 14.08 -7.05 -5.29
C SER A 388 14.60 -7.05 -6.72
N ILE A 389 13.70 -7.29 -7.67
CA ILE A 389 13.87 -7.00 -9.09
C ILE A 389 12.72 -6.08 -9.49
N LEU A 390 13.09 -4.96 -10.10
CA LEU A 390 12.17 -3.97 -10.63
C LEU A 390 12.14 -4.15 -12.15
N ILE A 391 10.96 -4.21 -12.73
CA ILE A 391 10.77 -4.31 -14.18
C ILE A 391 10.07 -3.03 -14.61
N ARG A 392 10.75 -2.18 -15.39
CA ARG A 392 10.11 -1.07 -16.09
C ARG A 392 9.39 -1.62 -17.31
N TYR A 393 8.14 -1.22 -17.46
CA TYR A 393 7.28 -1.82 -18.47
C TYR A 393 6.33 -0.79 -19.07
N LYS A 394 5.64 -1.23 -20.12
CA LYS A 394 4.48 -0.55 -20.68
C LYS A 394 3.36 -1.57 -20.88
N ASN A 395 2.19 -1.29 -20.35
CA ASN A 395 1.00 -2.12 -20.58
C ASN A 395 -0.12 -1.25 -21.19
N ASP A 396 -0.28 -1.31 -22.51
CA ASP A 396 -1.33 -0.56 -23.20
C ASP A 396 -2.72 -1.19 -23.10
N GLN A 397 -2.84 -2.35 -22.47
CA GLN A 397 -4.12 -3.02 -22.26
C GLN A 397 -4.94 -2.31 -21.19
N ASN A 398 -6.25 -2.57 -21.14
CA ASN A 398 -7.16 -2.09 -20.09
C ASN A 398 -7.32 -3.09 -18.93
N VAL A 399 -6.47 -4.11 -18.89
CA VAL A 399 -6.45 -5.14 -17.85
C VAL A 399 -5.00 -5.41 -17.43
N THR A 400 -4.82 -5.86 -16.19
CA THR A 400 -3.52 -6.32 -15.70
C THR A 400 -3.02 -7.48 -16.56
N ALA A 401 -1.86 -7.30 -17.19
CA ALA A 401 -1.16 -8.35 -17.91
C ALA A 401 -0.27 -9.14 -16.92
N TYR A 402 0.15 -10.33 -17.33
CA TYR A 402 0.99 -11.18 -16.49
C TYR A 402 2.15 -11.76 -17.28
N GLY A 403 3.30 -11.89 -16.64
CA GLY A 403 4.46 -12.59 -17.18
C GLY A 403 5.05 -13.56 -16.17
N LYS A 404 6.07 -14.29 -16.58
CA LYS A 404 6.88 -15.15 -15.71
C LYS A 404 8.31 -14.65 -15.72
N LEU A 405 8.83 -14.42 -14.52
CA LEU A 405 10.23 -14.10 -14.29
C LEU A 405 10.93 -15.32 -13.72
N LYS A 406 12.05 -15.71 -14.33
CA LYS A 406 12.91 -16.79 -13.84
C LYS A 406 14.33 -16.27 -13.64
N VAL A 407 14.89 -16.50 -12.45
CA VAL A 407 16.27 -16.11 -12.10
C VAL A 407 17.13 -17.37 -12.00
N GLY A 408 18.00 -17.58 -12.98
CA GLY A 408 18.83 -18.77 -13.14
C GLY A 408 17.99 -20.05 -13.11
N ASN A 409 18.28 -20.93 -12.16
CA ASN A 409 17.58 -22.21 -11.98
C ASN A 409 16.43 -22.17 -10.95
N GLN A 410 16.06 -20.98 -10.45
CA GLN A 410 14.96 -20.83 -9.51
C GLN A 410 13.60 -21.12 -10.17
N LYS A 411 12.59 -21.40 -9.35
CA LYS A 411 11.22 -21.54 -9.85
C LYS A 411 10.77 -20.21 -10.46
N PRO A 412 10.12 -20.21 -11.65
CA PRO A 412 9.54 -19.00 -12.20
C PRO A 412 8.50 -18.41 -11.24
N VAL A 413 8.46 -17.08 -11.16
CA VAL A 413 7.49 -16.31 -10.38
C VAL A 413 6.60 -15.55 -11.35
N ARG A 414 5.29 -15.58 -11.11
CA ARG A 414 4.33 -14.78 -11.88
C ARG A 414 4.45 -13.32 -11.48
N VAL A 415 4.46 -12.43 -12.46
CA VAL A 415 4.55 -10.97 -12.29
C VAL A 415 3.29 -10.32 -12.81
N ALA A 416 2.71 -9.39 -12.06
CA ALA A 416 1.59 -8.57 -12.50
C ALA A 416 2.08 -7.25 -13.09
N PHE A 417 1.48 -6.82 -14.20
CA PHE A 417 1.75 -5.57 -14.90
C PHE A 417 0.45 -4.80 -15.05
N ASN A 418 0.17 -3.84 -14.17
CA ASN A 418 -1.06 -3.05 -14.25
C ASN A 418 -1.11 -2.19 -15.52
N PRO A 419 -2.32 -1.88 -16.05
CA PRO A 419 -2.48 -0.97 -17.17
C PRO A 419 -1.73 0.35 -16.96
N THR A 420 -1.02 0.78 -17.98
CA THR A 420 -0.35 2.08 -17.98
C THR A 420 -1.36 3.20 -18.31
N HIS A 421 -1.38 4.23 -17.48
CA HIS A 421 -2.26 5.36 -17.67
C HIS A 421 -1.67 6.35 -18.70
N PRO A 422 -2.46 6.92 -19.63
CA PRO A 422 -1.95 7.87 -20.62
C PRO A 422 -1.30 9.14 -20.01
N GLN A 423 -1.70 9.49 -18.79
CA GLN A 423 -1.16 10.65 -18.06
C GLN A 423 0.01 10.28 -17.15
N ASP A 424 0.42 9.01 -17.13
CA ASP A 424 1.59 8.59 -16.38
C ASP A 424 2.83 9.35 -16.90
N PRO A 425 3.64 9.93 -16.00
CA PRO A 425 4.86 10.58 -16.41
C PRO A 425 5.86 9.51 -16.88
N TRP A 426 5.95 9.29 -18.19
CA TRP A 426 6.86 8.32 -18.82
C TRP A 426 8.36 8.57 -18.52
N ASN A 427 8.70 9.76 -18.01
CA ASN A 427 10.04 10.09 -17.53
C ASN A 427 10.22 9.88 -16.01
N SER A 428 9.20 9.36 -15.32
CA SER A 428 9.28 9.09 -13.89
C SER A 428 10.02 7.78 -13.62
N PRO A 429 11.01 7.77 -12.72
CA PRO A 429 11.82 6.59 -12.43
C PRO A 429 11.05 5.46 -11.72
N THR A 430 9.83 5.70 -11.22
CA THR A 430 9.04 4.71 -10.44
C THR A 430 7.63 4.43 -10.95
N VAL A 431 7.23 5.06 -12.05
CA VAL A 431 5.93 4.80 -12.67
C VAL A 431 6.08 3.68 -13.69
N ASN A 432 5.06 2.84 -13.82
CA ASN A 432 5.10 1.61 -14.63
C ASN A 432 6.28 0.70 -14.26
N ILE A 433 6.47 0.51 -12.96
CA ILE A 433 7.40 -0.48 -12.42
C ILE A 433 6.60 -1.61 -11.80
N SER A 434 6.95 -2.84 -12.14
CA SER A 434 6.51 -4.02 -11.39
C SER A 434 7.65 -4.43 -10.47
N VAL A 435 7.37 -4.55 -9.17
CA VAL A 435 8.37 -4.97 -8.19
C VAL A 435 8.04 -6.38 -7.69
N ILE A 436 9.07 -7.24 -7.69
CA ILE A 436 8.99 -8.58 -7.13
C ILE A 436 10.17 -8.80 -6.20
N HIS A 437 9.87 -9.36 -5.03
CA HIS A 437 10.82 -9.54 -3.94
C HIS A 437 11.21 -11.00 -3.76
N GLY A 438 12.34 -11.23 -3.08
CA GLY A 438 12.67 -12.54 -2.54
C GLY A 438 13.59 -13.40 -3.40
N PHE A 439 14.32 -12.81 -4.35
CA PHE A 439 15.26 -13.56 -5.18
C PHE A 439 16.63 -13.70 -4.52
N LYS A 440 17.24 -14.88 -4.66
CA LYS A 440 18.65 -15.08 -4.29
C LYS A 440 19.53 -14.95 -5.53
N PHE A 441 20.61 -14.19 -5.43
CA PHE A 441 21.63 -14.14 -6.48
C PHE A 441 22.96 -14.72 -5.99
N PRO A 442 23.32 -15.98 -6.32
CA PRO A 442 24.69 -16.48 -6.16
C PRO A 442 25.75 -15.66 -6.91
N ASP A 443 27.01 -15.82 -6.49
CA ASP A 443 28.14 -14.94 -6.83
C ASP A 443 28.57 -14.90 -8.32
N ARG A 444 28.03 -15.75 -9.22
CA ARG A 444 28.44 -15.79 -10.64
C ARG A 444 27.28 -16.02 -11.61
N VAL A 445 27.48 -15.44 -12.80
CA VAL A 445 26.65 -15.40 -14.02
C VAL A 445 25.34 -16.16 -13.88
N GLN A 446 24.30 -15.41 -13.52
CA GLN A 446 22.93 -15.86 -13.64
C GLN A 446 22.29 -15.20 -14.84
N SER A 447 21.32 -15.93 -15.39
CA SER A 447 20.40 -15.41 -16.37
C SER A 447 19.13 -14.91 -15.69
N LEU A 448 18.55 -13.85 -16.24
CA LEU A 448 17.17 -13.47 -15.99
C LEU A 448 16.41 -13.75 -17.27
N THR A 449 15.49 -14.69 -17.20
CA THR A 449 14.59 -15.00 -18.30
C THR A 449 13.23 -14.43 -17.97
N PHE A 450 12.70 -13.64 -18.89
CA PHE A 450 11.31 -13.22 -18.86
C PHE A 450 10.58 -13.82 -20.07
N GLU A 451 9.51 -14.54 -19.78
CA GLU A 451 8.58 -15.08 -20.76
C GLU A 451 7.19 -14.54 -20.43
N GLY A 452 6.43 -14.16 -21.45
CA GLY A 452 5.06 -13.73 -21.21
C GLY A 452 4.16 -14.90 -20.80
N LEU A 453 3.03 -14.58 -20.18
CA LEU A 453 1.95 -15.56 -19.98
C LEU A 453 0.83 -15.27 -20.96
N GLU A 454 0.32 -16.31 -21.60
CA GLU A 454 -0.98 -16.24 -22.24
C GLU A 454 -2.00 -15.90 -21.14
N SER A 455 -2.68 -14.77 -21.28
CA SER A 455 -3.76 -14.40 -20.38
C SER A 455 -5.08 -14.60 -21.10
N VAL A 456 -6.13 -14.92 -20.35
CA VAL A 456 -7.46 -15.29 -20.87
C VAL A 456 -8.09 -14.20 -21.76
N ASN A 457 -7.55 -12.97 -21.77
CA ASN A 457 -8.14 -11.83 -22.49
C ASN A 457 -7.14 -10.90 -23.22
N VAL A 458 -5.84 -11.21 -23.28
CA VAL A 458 -4.88 -10.40 -24.05
C VAL A 458 -3.91 -11.28 -24.83
N ASN A 459 -3.63 -10.87 -26.07
CA ASN A 459 -2.78 -11.62 -26.99
C ASN A 459 -1.31 -11.60 -26.58
N ASN A 460 -0.83 -10.58 -25.89
CA ASN A 460 0.57 -10.42 -25.47
C ASN A 460 0.66 -9.97 -23.99
N THR A 461 1.83 -10.16 -23.37
CA THR A 461 2.17 -9.59 -22.04
C THR A 461 2.46 -8.09 -22.16
N ALA A 462 2.84 -7.43 -21.06
CA ALA A 462 3.40 -6.07 -21.09
C ALA A 462 4.73 -6.02 -21.86
N ASP A 463 4.97 -4.89 -22.50
CA ASP A 463 6.25 -4.57 -23.13
C ASP A 463 7.26 -4.24 -22.03
N VAL A 464 8.50 -4.71 -22.17
CA VAL A 464 9.53 -4.53 -21.14
C VAL A 464 10.60 -3.57 -21.62
N ASP A 465 10.83 -2.53 -20.84
CA ASP A 465 11.86 -1.51 -21.07
C ASP A 465 13.20 -1.98 -20.51
N SER A 466 13.23 -2.25 -19.20
CA SER A 466 14.48 -2.54 -18.51
C SER A 466 14.24 -3.26 -17.18
N PHE A 467 15.29 -3.93 -16.71
CA PHE A 467 15.35 -4.57 -15.41
C PHE A 467 16.29 -3.80 -14.51
N LEU A 468 15.81 -3.41 -13.34
CA LEU A 468 16.57 -2.73 -12.30
C LEU A 468 16.80 -3.70 -11.16
N ILE A 469 18.07 -3.92 -10.82
CA ILE A 469 18.46 -4.86 -9.78
C ILE A 469 19.30 -4.10 -8.74
N ASN A 470 18.94 -4.24 -7.47
CA ASN A 470 19.62 -3.55 -6.37
C ASN A 470 21.12 -3.83 -6.33
N VAL A 471 21.90 -2.78 -6.14
CA VAL A 471 23.33 -2.82 -5.84
C VAL A 471 23.61 -2.14 -4.50
N TRP A 472 24.31 -2.87 -3.61
CA TRP A 472 24.72 -2.46 -2.26
C TRP A 472 26.24 -2.44 -2.09
#